data_AF-Q3BYT8-F1
#
_entry.id   AF-Q3BYT8-F1
#
_cell.length_a   1.000
_cell.length_b   1.000
_cell.length_c   1.000
_cell.angle_alpha   90.00
_cell.angle_beta   90.00
_cell.angle_gamma   90.00
#
_symmetry.space_group_name_H-M   'P 1'
#
loop_
_entity.id
_entity.type
_entity.pdbx_description
1 polymer ?
#
loop_
_entity_poly.entity_id
_entity_poly.type
_entity_poly.pdbx_seq_one_letter_code
_entity_poly.pdbx_strand_id
1 'polypeptide(L)'
;MTRYAAHARVPILETRHRFAMTHALNFTIKSLRFDEDYRPSATTRNTTNFANLARGQRRQENLRNTLAMIDNRCNELAHWDNPDRDRYAVELDIISVEMHIGERALDDAFPLIEILKPTIVDRHTGARIDGIAGNNFSSYVRDYDFSVLLPAHNQDASGFNVPDDFGELHGKLFKHFVHSPAYCAHFRKPPVICISVSTSRTYHRTGNRHPILGIEYRQDAFSLTDQYFEKMGLQVRYFMPPNSVAPLAFYFFGDLLGDYTNLELIGTIATMETFQKIYRPEIYNANAAAGPTYRPSLKHQDYSSTQIVYDRQERSQLAVTQGKFTEEHFIRPYGNLLAQWASSHAS
;
A
#
# COMPACT_ATOMS: atom_id res chain seq x y z
N MET A 1 33.99 -75.59 -4.45
CA MET A 1 33.57 -75.36 -3.05
C MET A 1 34.28 -74.08 -2.57
N THR A 2 33.65 -72.93 -2.78
CA THR A 2 33.01 -72.10 -1.72
C THR A 2 33.96 -70.96 -1.29
N ARG A 3 33.91 -69.81 -1.97
CA ARG A 3 33.39 -68.51 -1.47
C ARG A 3 33.91 -68.13 -0.08
N TYR A 4 34.58 -66.97 0.05
CA TYR A 4 34.08 -65.86 0.87
C TYR A 4 34.74 -64.54 0.43
N ALA A 5 33.89 -63.52 0.30
CA ALA A 5 34.14 -62.24 -0.33
C ALA A 5 34.66 -61.20 0.67
N ALA A 6 35.52 -60.31 0.18
CA ALA A 6 36.07 -59.18 0.91
C ALA A 6 34.97 -58.16 1.27
N HIS A 7 34.91 -57.79 2.55
CA HIS A 7 34.10 -56.69 3.07
C HIS A 7 34.79 -55.35 2.76
N ALA A 8 34.30 -54.65 1.74
CA ALA A 8 34.56 -53.22 1.56
C ALA A 8 33.52 -52.43 2.38
N ARG A 9 33.99 -51.67 3.38
CA ARG A 9 33.17 -50.69 4.11
C ARG A 9 32.82 -49.53 3.19
N VAL A 10 31.54 -49.42 2.84
CA VAL A 10 30.95 -48.22 2.24
C VAL A 10 30.77 -47.18 3.34
N PRO A 11 31.18 -45.91 3.16
CA PRO A 11 30.84 -44.86 4.11
C PRO A 11 29.34 -44.58 4.01
N ILE A 12 28.64 -44.71 5.15
CA ILE A 12 27.25 -44.32 5.33
C ILE A 12 27.17 -42.80 5.15
N LEU A 13 26.77 -42.36 3.96
CA LEU A 13 26.40 -40.98 3.67
C LEU A 13 24.88 -40.84 3.76
N GLU A 14 24.31 -41.17 4.92
CA GLU A 14 22.89 -40.98 5.18
C GLU A 14 22.71 -40.47 6.61
N THR A 15 22.71 -39.15 6.79
CA THR A 15 21.81 -38.42 7.73
C THR A 15 22.16 -36.93 7.76
N ARG A 16 21.96 -36.21 6.63
CA ARG A 16 21.81 -34.75 6.64
C ARG A 16 20.76 -34.23 5.67
N HIS A 17 19.73 -35.03 5.38
CA HIS A 17 18.51 -34.56 4.70
C HIS A 17 17.28 -34.86 5.56
N ARG A 18 17.19 -34.19 6.71
CA ARG A 18 15.90 -33.65 7.14
C ARG A 18 15.88 -32.18 6.75
N PHE A 19 15.76 -31.94 5.44
CA PHE A 19 15.23 -30.66 4.98
C PHE A 19 13.80 -30.61 5.54
N ALA A 20 13.59 -29.78 6.56
CA ALA A 20 12.25 -29.30 6.85
C ALA A 20 11.76 -28.67 5.55
N MET A 21 10.77 -29.29 4.90
CA MET A 21 10.03 -28.72 3.78
C MET A 21 9.22 -27.53 4.29
N THR A 22 9.89 -26.43 4.66
CA THR A 22 9.25 -25.12 4.80
C THR A 22 8.65 -24.80 3.46
N HIS A 23 7.32 -24.84 3.36
CA HIS A 23 6.63 -24.56 2.11
C HIS A 23 7.04 -23.16 1.65
N ALA A 24 7.68 -23.08 0.47
CA ALA A 24 8.16 -21.82 -0.06
C ALA A 24 6.98 -20.90 -0.35
N LEU A 25 7.04 -19.67 0.16
CA LEU A 25 6.11 -18.60 -0.20
C LEU A 25 6.71 -17.85 -1.39
N ASN A 26 6.03 -17.92 -2.53
CA ASN A 26 6.43 -17.25 -3.77
C ASN A 26 5.39 -16.23 -4.19
N PHE A 27 5.80 -15.24 -4.99
CA PHE A 27 4.92 -14.17 -5.44
C PHE A 27 4.88 -14.07 -6.95
N THR A 28 3.70 -13.72 -7.46
CA THR A 28 3.49 -13.32 -8.85
C THR A 28 2.91 -11.91 -8.87
N ILE A 29 3.36 -11.09 -9.82
CA ILE A 29 2.84 -9.73 -10.02
C ILE A 29 2.09 -9.69 -11.35
N LYS A 30 0.87 -9.15 -11.32
CA LYS A 30 0.08 -8.81 -12.50
C LYS A 30 -0.09 -7.29 -12.57
N SER A 31 -0.11 -6.74 -13.77
CA SER A 31 -0.36 -5.32 -14.00
C SER A 31 -1.62 -5.15 -14.85
N LEU A 32 -2.45 -4.18 -14.48
CA LEU A 32 -3.64 -3.79 -15.23
C LEU A 32 -3.73 -2.28 -15.29
N ARG A 33 -4.07 -1.74 -16.46
CA ARG A 33 -4.20 -0.30 -16.63
C ARG A 33 -5.35 0.28 -15.78
N PHE A 34 -5.08 1.38 -15.07
CA PHE A 34 -6.10 2.22 -14.44
C PHE A 34 -6.29 3.50 -15.27
N ASP A 35 -7.20 3.44 -16.24
CA ASP A 35 -7.60 4.56 -17.09
C ASP A 35 -9.11 4.80 -17.02
N GLU A 36 -9.64 5.64 -17.90
CA GLU A 36 -11.07 5.94 -17.98
C GLU A 36 -11.94 4.74 -18.40
N ASP A 37 -11.36 3.67 -18.93
CA ASP A 37 -12.05 2.46 -19.38
C ASP A 37 -11.94 1.31 -18.38
N TYR A 38 -11.13 1.49 -17.32
CA TYR A 38 -11.01 0.54 -16.24
C TYR A 38 -12.39 0.14 -15.67
N ARG A 39 -12.59 -1.18 -15.56
CA ARG A 39 -13.76 -1.80 -14.95
C ARG A 39 -13.29 -2.86 -13.95
N PRO A 40 -13.75 -2.81 -12.70
CA PRO A 40 -13.54 -3.90 -11.76
C PRO A 40 -14.12 -5.17 -12.36
N SER A 41 -13.39 -6.29 -12.29
CA SER A 41 -13.88 -7.55 -12.83
C SER A 41 -14.92 -8.16 -11.88
N ALA A 42 -15.86 -8.94 -12.43
CA ALA A 42 -16.89 -9.61 -11.63
C ALA A 42 -16.35 -10.78 -10.79
N THR A 43 -15.24 -11.40 -11.21
CA THR A 43 -14.66 -12.62 -10.63
C THR A 43 -13.37 -12.36 -9.85
N THR A 44 -12.68 -11.27 -10.14
CA THR A 44 -11.50 -10.80 -9.41
C THR A 44 -11.81 -9.47 -8.75
N ARG A 45 -11.80 -9.48 -7.42
CA ARG A 45 -11.40 -8.34 -6.59
C ARG A 45 -12.39 -7.17 -6.58
N ASN A 46 -13.54 -7.44 -5.96
CA ASN A 46 -14.55 -6.43 -5.69
C ASN A 46 -14.16 -5.40 -4.60
N THR A 47 -12.94 -5.39 -4.07
CA THR A 47 -12.66 -4.81 -2.74
C THR A 47 -11.51 -3.78 -2.65
N THR A 48 -10.83 -3.41 -3.74
CA THR A 48 -9.78 -2.39 -3.65
C THR A 48 -10.30 -0.99 -3.35
N ASN A 49 -9.45 -0.16 -2.73
CA ASN A 49 -9.75 1.22 -2.35
C ASN A 49 -10.29 2.09 -3.52
N PHE A 50 -9.81 1.85 -4.75
CA PHE A 50 -10.17 2.61 -5.95
C PHE A 50 -11.25 1.93 -6.81
N ALA A 51 -11.58 0.65 -6.58
CA ALA A 51 -12.64 -0.04 -7.34
C ALA A 51 -14.00 0.65 -7.19
N ASN A 52 -14.28 1.27 -6.03
CA ASN A 52 -15.52 2.01 -5.79
C ASN A 52 -15.70 3.20 -6.77
N LEU A 53 -14.62 3.90 -7.11
CA LEU A 53 -14.66 5.01 -8.08
C LEU A 53 -14.99 4.51 -9.50
N ALA A 54 -14.67 3.25 -9.77
CA ALA A 54 -14.85 2.59 -11.04
C ALA A 54 -16.18 1.78 -11.12
N ARG A 55 -17.21 2.19 -10.37
CA ARG A 55 -18.54 1.57 -10.39
C ARG A 55 -19.67 2.55 -10.73
N GLY A 56 -20.83 2.00 -11.03
CA GLY A 56 -22.06 2.75 -11.28
C GLY A 56 -22.10 3.49 -12.63
N GLN A 57 -23.18 4.22 -12.85
CA GLN A 57 -23.43 4.92 -14.12
C GLN A 57 -22.41 6.04 -14.40
N ARG A 58 -21.87 6.67 -13.35
CA ARG A 58 -20.86 7.75 -13.46
C ARG A 58 -19.41 7.27 -13.45
N ARG A 59 -19.17 5.96 -13.56
CA ARG A 59 -17.82 5.35 -13.57
C ARG A 59 -16.83 6.11 -14.44
N GLN A 60 -17.11 6.25 -15.74
CA GLN A 60 -16.17 6.84 -16.69
C GLN A 60 -15.84 8.29 -16.35
N GLU A 61 -16.87 9.05 -15.96
CA GLU A 61 -16.74 10.44 -15.56
C GLU A 61 -15.91 10.58 -14.27
N ASN A 62 -16.16 9.74 -13.26
CA ASN A 62 -15.37 9.67 -12.04
C ASN A 62 -13.89 9.41 -12.34
N LEU A 63 -13.59 8.43 -13.20
CA LEU A 63 -12.22 8.08 -13.56
C LEU A 63 -11.54 9.20 -14.36
N ARG A 64 -12.21 9.78 -15.37
CA ARG A 64 -11.71 10.94 -16.12
C ARG A 64 -11.39 12.12 -15.22
N ASN A 65 -12.31 12.48 -14.34
CA ASN A 65 -12.13 13.60 -13.41
C ASN A 65 -11.00 13.32 -12.42
N THR A 66 -10.88 12.08 -11.92
CA THR A 66 -9.78 11.68 -11.03
C THR A 66 -8.43 11.82 -11.75
N LEU A 67 -8.29 11.26 -12.96
CA LEU A 67 -7.04 11.31 -13.72
C LEU A 67 -6.67 12.76 -14.10
N ALA A 68 -7.66 13.58 -14.49
CA ALA A 68 -7.45 15.00 -14.77
C ALA A 68 -6.98 15.77 -13.52
N MET A 69 -7.52 15.47 -12.34
CA MET A 69 -7.04 16.06 -11.08
C MET A 69 -5.59 15.68 -10.78
N ILE A 70 -5.20 14.44 -11.08
CA ILE A 70 -3.81 13.98 -10.91
C ILE A 70 -2.88 14.71 -11.89
N ASP A 71 -3.24 14.80 -13.17
CA ASP A 71 -2.46 15.53 -14.17
C ASP A 71 -2.28 17.00 -13.76
N ASN A 72 -3.36 17.67 -13.38
CA ASN A 72 -3.32 19.06 -12.92
C ASN A 72 -2.40 19.22 -11.72
N ARG A 73 -2.49 18.32 -10.73
CA ARG A 73 -1.65 18.39 -9.53
C ARG A 73 -0.18 18.10 -9.82
N CYS A 74 0.10 17.17 -10.75
CA CYS A 74 1.45 16.87 -11.21
C CYS A 74 2.10 18.11 -11.84
N ASN A 75 1.40 18.75 -12.78
CA ASN A 75 1.88 19.95 -13.46
C ASN A 75 2.00 21.17 -12.55
N GLU A 76 1.13 21.31 -11.55
CA GLU A 76 1.22 22.38 -10.56
C GLU A 76 2.53 22.28 -9.74
N LEU A 77 2.93 21.07 -9.36
CA LEU A 77 4.16 20.84 -8.62
C LEU A 77 5.38 20.88 -9.56
N ALA A 78 5.28 20.30 -10.76
CA ALA A 78 6.29 20.30 -11.81
C ALA A 78 6.15 21.53 -12.73
N HIS A 79 6.24 22.71 -12.12
CA HIS A 79 6.00 24.00 -12.77
C HIS A 79 7.21 24.55 -13.54
N TRP A 80 8.41 23.98 -13.35
CA TRP A 80 9.60 24.40 -14.08
C TRP A 80 9.48 24.02 -15.56
N ASP A 81 9.81 24.94 -16.46
CA ASP A 81 9.68 24.77 -17.92
C ASP A 81 8.31 24.20 -18.34
N ASN A 82 7.26 24.65 -17.65
CA ASN A 82 5.87 24.20 -17.82
C ASN A 82 4.88 25.36 -17.60
N PRO A 83 4.96 26.45 -18.40
CA PRO A 83 4.16 27.66 -18.20
C PRO A 83 2.65 27.43 -18.32
N ASP A 84 2.23 26.56 -19.23
CA ASP A 84 0.83 26.26 -19.52
C ASP A 84 0.24 25.16 -18.60
N ARG A 85 1.09 24.53 -17.78
CA ARG A 85 0.74 23.48 -16.80
C ARG A 85 0.09 22.24 -17.43
N ASP A 86 0.51 21.86 -18.63
CA ASP A 86 -0.04 20.74 -19.38
C ASP A 86 1.01 19.78 -19.94
N ARG A 87 2.29 19.98 -19.59
CA ARG A 87 3.43 19.18 -20.07
C ARG A 87 3.38 17.72 -19.63
N TYR A 88 2.98 17.43 -18.40
CA TYR A 88 3.04 16.09 -17.83
C TYR A 88 1.66 15.43 -17.79
N ALA A 89 1.61 14.14 -18.15
CA ALA A 89 0.50 13.26 -17.81
C ALA A 89 0.96 12.21 -16.79
N VAL A 90 0.07 11.78 -15.91
CA VAL A 90 0.33 10.69 -14.98
C VAL A 90 -0.56 9.51 -15.34
N GLU A 91 0.11 8.47 -15.80
CA GLU A 91 -0.52 7.20 -16.10
C GLU A 91 -0.44 6.27 -14.89
N LEU A 92 -1.50 5.51 -14.60
CA LEU A 92 -1.56 4.62 -13.44
C LEU A 92 -1.78 3.18 -13.86
N ASP A 93 -0.99 2.28 -13.28
CA ASP A 93 -1.23 0.84 -13.37
C ASP A 93 -1.57 0.27 -11.99
N ILE A 94 -2.57 -0.60 -11.94
CA ILE A 94 -2.89 -1.47 -10.81
C ILE A 94 -1.90 -2.62 -10.83
N ILE A 95 -1.09 -2.68 -9.78
CA ILE A 95 -0.19 -3.78 -9.50
C ILE A 95 -0.88 -4.71 -8.51
N SER A 96 -1.05 -5.95 -8.94
CA SER A 96 -1.70 -7.04 -8.21
C SER A 96 -0.67 -8.07 -7.79
N VAL A 97 -0.46 -8.22 -6.48
CA VAL A 97 0.45 -9.22 -5.92
C VAL A 97 -0.35 -10.44 -5.48
N GLU A 98 -0.01 -11.59 -6.02
CA GLU A 98 -0.55 -12.89 -5.64
C GLU A 98 0.53 -13.71 -4.95
N MET A 99 0.16 -14.44 -3.91
CA MET A 99 1.05 -15.30 -3.14
C MET A 99 0.68 -16.76 -3.35
N HIS A 100 1.69 -17.60 -3.53
CA HIS A 100 1.56 -19.04 -3.68
C HIS A 100 2.23 -19.74 -2.49
N ILE A 101 1.57 -20.75 -1.93
CA ILE A 101 2.06 -21.53 -0.80
C ILE A 101 2.46 -22.93 -1.29
N GLY A 102 3.76 -23.21 -1.31
CA GLY A 102 4.31 -24.49 -1.79
C GLY A 102 4.22 -24.64 -3.32
N GLU A 103 4.28 -25.89 -3.81
CA GLU A 103 4.24 -26.23 -5.25
C GLU A 103 2.81 -26.44 -5.80
N ARG A 104 1.77 -26.02 -5.07
CA ARG A 104 0.39 -26.17 -5.56
C ARG A 104 0.14 -25.28 -6.78
N ALA A 105 -0.77 -25.74 -7.64
CA ALA A 105 -1.08 -25.16 -8.95
C ALA A 105 -1.46 -23.67 -8.87
N LEU A 106 -1.29 -22.96 -10.00
CA LEU A 106 -1.60 -21.54 -10.19
C LEU A 106 -3.03 -21.14 -9.78
N ASP A 107 -3.95 -22.10 -9.70
CA ASP A 107 -5.36 -21.89 -9.34
C ASP A 107 -5.60 -21.66 -7.82
N ASP A 108 -4.60 -21.89 -6.97
CA ASP A 108 -4.66 -21.68 -5.50
C ASP A 108 -3.99 -20.37 -5.04
N ALA A 109 -3.80 -19.39 -5.94
CA ALA A 109 -3.10 -18.15 -5.63
C ALA A 109 -3.92 -17.22 -4.71
N PHE A 110 -3.34 -16.79 -3.59
CA PHE A 110 -3.98 -15.86 -2.66
C PHE A 110 -3.68 -14.40 -3.05
N PRO A 111 -4.69 -13.53 -3.27
CA PRO A 111 -4.44 -12.11 -3.49
C PRO A 111 -3.93 -11.46 -2.21
N LEU A 112 -2.72 -10.89 -2.24
CA LEU A 112 -2.06 -10.38 -1.04
C LEU A 112 -2.16 -8.85 -0.95
N ILE A 113 -1.67 -8.16 -1.97
CA ILE A 113 -1.51 -6.69 -2.01
C ILE A 113 -1.99 -6.16 -3.36
N GLU A 114 -2.63 -4.99 -3.33
CA GLU A 114 -2.89 -4.18 -4.51
C GLU A 114 -2.44 -2.74 -4.30
N ILE A 115 -1.67 -2.22 -5.25
CA ILE A 115 -1.12 -0.86 -5.23
C ILE A 115 -1.26 -0.24 -6.61
N LEU A 116 -1.23 1.08 -6.67
CA LEU A 116 -1.05 1.84 -7.89
C LEU A 116 0.43 2.16 -8.09
N LYS A 117 0.90 2.07 -9.33
CA LYS A 117 2.21 2.59 -9.76
C LYS A 117 1.98 3.69 -10.81
N PRO A 118 2.44 4.92 -10.56
CA PRO A 118 2.43 5.96 -11.57
C PRO A 118 3.58 5.82 -12.57
N THR A 119 3.33 6.27 -13.78
CA THR A 119 4.33 6.58 -14.81
C THR A 119 4.09 8.00 -15.27
N ILE A 120 5.10 8.85 -15.16
CA ILE A 120 5.01 10.25 -15.59
C ILE A 120 5.41 10.31 -17.06
N VAL A 121 4.50 10.81 -17.90
CA VAL A 121 4.73 10.99 -19.34
C VAL A 121 4.97 12.47 -19.59
N ASP A 122 6.16 12.80 -20.09
CA ASP A 122 6.47 14.13 -20.58
C ASP A 122 5.97 14.26 -22.02
N ARG A 123 4.88 15.02 -22.22
CA ARG A 123 4.24 15.20 -23.53
C ARG A 123 5.11 15.98 -24.51
N HIS A 124 6.06 16.77 -24.04
CA HIS A 124 6.94 17.55 -24.92
C HIS A 124 8.04 16.67 -25.53
N THR A 125 8.58 15.74 -24.74
CA THR A 125 9.71 14.89 -25.17
C THR A 125 9.29 13.47 -25.56
N GLY A 126 8.08 13.04 -25.16
CA GLY A 126 7.62 11.65 -25.27
C GLY A 126 8.24 10.72 -24.23
N ALA A 127 9.06 11.23 -23.31
CA ALA A 127 9.73 10.42 -22.29
C ALA A 127 8.72 9.83 -21.30
N ARG A 128 8.97 8.57 -20.92
CA ARG A 128 8.20 7.86 -19.89
C ARG A 128 9.10 7.62 -18.69
N ILE A 129 8.74 8.20 -17.57
CA ILE A 129 9.54 8.26 -16.36
C ILE A 129 8.84 7.41 -15.30
N ASP A 130 9.56 6.45 -14.74
CA ASP A 130 9.03 5.61 -13.67
C ASP A 130 8.66 6.45 -12.45
N GLY A 131 7.46 6.23 -11.91
CA GLY A 131 7.06 6.70 -10.60
C GLY A 131 7.18 5.61 -9.53
N ILE A 132 6.90 5.99 -8.28
CA ILE A 132 7.07 5.12 -7.11
C ILE A 132 5.85 4.19 -6.95
N ALA A 133 6.10 2.89 -6.85
CA ALA A 133 5.04 1.92 -6.50
C ALA A 133 4.64 2.06 -5.02
N GLY A 134 3.37 1.81 -4.71
CA GLY A 134 2.87 1.82 -3.32
C GLY A 134 1.69 2.77 -3.09
N ASN A 135 1.28 3.49 -4.12
CA ASN A 135 0.12 4.37 -4.04
C ASN A 135 -1.16 3.57 -3.79
N ASN A 136 -2.08 4.16 -3.03
CA ASN A 136 -3.39 3.60 -2.72
C ASN A 136 -3.36 2.16 -2.17
N PHE A 137 -2.38 1.91 -1.30
CA PHE A 137 -2.08 0.60 -0.73
C PHE A 137 -3.30 -0.11 -0.13
N SER A 138 -3.59 -1.29 -0.69
CA SER A 138 -4.60 -2.23 -0.22
C SER A 138 -3.94 -3.56 0.10
N SER A 139 -4.33 -4.19 1.21
CA SER A 139 -3.81 -5.50 1.61
C SER A 139 -4.94 -6.33 2.23
N TYR A 140 -5.01 -7.58 1.80
CA TYR A 140 -5.99 -8.54 2.27
C TYR A 140 -5.78 -8.89 3.75
N VAL A 141 -4.51 -9.15 4.13
CA VAL A 141 -4.14 -9.44 5.52
C VAL A 141 -4.35 -8.21 6.41
N ARG A 142 -4.07 -7.00 5.91
CA ARG A 142 -4.36 -5.77 6.65
C ARG A 142 -5.86 -5.59 6.89
N ASP A 143 -6.69 -5.83 5.87
CA ASP A 143 -8.13 -5.68 6.01
C ASP A 143 -8.71 -6.74 6.97
N TYR A 144 -8.14 -7.96 7.01
CA TYR A 144 -8.42 -8.94 8.06
C TYR A 144 -8.07 -8.43 9.45
N ASP A 145 -6.82 -7.97 9.64
CA ASP A 145 -6.34 -7.50 10.94
C ASP A 145 -7.24 -6.38 11.48
N PHE A 146 -7.49 -5.33 10.68
CA PHE A 146 -8.24 -4.16 11.12
C PHE A 146 -9.77 -4.35 11.15
N SER A 147 -10.33 -5.19 10.27
CA SER A 147 -11.79 -5.28 10.09
C SER A 147 -12.41 -6.55 10.69
N VAL A 148 -11.60 -7.53 11.07
CA VAL A 148 -12.06 -8.80 11.66
C VAL A 148 -11.37 -9.07 12.99
N LEU A 149 -10.04 -9.18 13.00
CA LEU A 149 -9.29 -9.57 14.20
C LEU A 149 -9.40 -8.53 15.32
N LEU A 150 -9.09 -7.26 15.03
CA LEU A 150 -9.12 -6.19 16.03
C LEU A 150 -10.53 -5.96 16.62
N PRO A 151 -11.61 -5.88 15.83
CA PRO A 151 -12.97 -5.81 16.38
C PRO A 151 -13.34 -7.03 17.22
N ALA A 152 -13.02 -8.25 16.76
CA ALA A 152 -13.32 -9.47 17.51
C ALA A 152 -12.58 -9.52 18.86
N HIS A 153 -11.32 -9.08 18.90
CA HIS A 153 -10.53 -9.00 20.14
C HIS A 153 -11.14 -8.04 21.17
N ASN A 154 -11.85 -7.01 20.71
CA ASN A 154 -12.43 -5.97 21.57
C ASN A 154 -13.92 -6.13 21.86
N GLN A 155 -14.59 -7.16 21.32
CA GLN A 155 -16.05 -7.29 21.39
C GLN A 155 -16.59 -7.35 22.83
N ASP A 156 -15.87 -8.01 23.74
CA ASP A 156 -16.23 -8.16 25.16
C ASP A 156 -15.21 -7.51 26.11
N ALA A 157 -14.29 -6.69 25.58
CA ALA A 157 -13.25 -6.05 26.37
C ALA A 157 -13.79 -4.80 27.10
N SER A 158 -13.35 -4.58 28.33
CA SER A 158 -13.71 -3.38 29.12
C SER A 158 -13.10 -2.07 28.58
N GLY A 159 -12.13 -2.18 27.67
CA GLY A 159 -11.46 -1.06 27.02
C GLY A 159 -10.78 -1.50 25.73
N PHE A 160 -10.38 -0.52 24.92
CA PHE A 160 -9.68 -0.78 23.66
C PHE A 160 -8.27 -1.32 23.92
N ASN A 161 -8.00 -2.52 23.41
CA ASN A 161 -6.69 -3.17 23.42
C ASN A 161 -6.35 -3.71 22.03
N VAL A 162 -5.05 -3.86 21.78
CA VAL A 162 -4.50 -4.36 20.52
C VAL A 162 -3.89 -5.73 20.78
N PRO A 163 -4.15 -6.76 19.94
CA PRO A 163 -3.47 -8.05 20.07
C PRO A 163 -1.95 -7.90 20.06
N ASP A 164 -1.23 -8.70 20.85
CA ASP A 164 0.24 -8.61 20.98
C ASP A 164 0.97 -8.84 19.64
N ASP A 165 0.40 -9.68 18.77
CA ASP A 165 0.94 -10.04 17.45
C ASP A 165 0.31 -9.23 16.30
N PHE A 166 -0.41 -8.15 16.60
CA PHE A 166 -1.13 -7.36 15.61
C PHE A 166 -0.20 -6.81 14.53
N GLY A 167 -0.43 -7.25 13.29
CA GLY A 167 0.35 -6.86 12.12
C GLY A 167 1.68 -7.60 11.92
N GLU A 168 2.07 -8.50 12.83
CA GLU A 168 3.35 -9.24 12.73
C GLU A 168 3.42 -10.12 11.47
N LEU A 169 2.36 -10.91 11.22
CA LEU A 169 2.29 -11.76 10.04
C LEU A 169 2.37 -10.94 8.75
N HIS A 170 1.56 -9.90 8.65
CA HIS A 170 1.55 -9.05 7.45
C HIS A 170 2.88 -8.32 7.27
N GLY A 171 3.48 -7.82 8.35
CA GLY A 171 4.80 -7.19 8.35
C GLY A 171 5.87 -8.12 7.75
N LYS A 172 5.89 -9.38 8.18
CA LYS A 172 6.82 -10.39 7.65
C LYS A 172 6.53 -10.72 6.19
N LEU A 173 5.26 -10.92 5.80
CA LEU A 173 4.89 -11.18 4.41
C LEU A 173 5.25 -10.01 3.48
N PHE A 174 5.03 -8.77 3.92
CA PHE A 174 5.39 -7.57 3.16
C PHE A 174 6.91 -7.47 2.98
N LYS A 175 7.70 -7.68 4.05
CA LYS A 175 9.17 -7.72 3.97
C LYS A 175 9.65 -8.82 3.03
N HIS A 176 9.06 -10.01 3.10
CA HIS A 176 9.40 -11.11 2.18
C HIS A 176 9.08 -10.74 0.72
N PHE A 177 7.92 -10.11 0.48
CA PHE A 177 7.54 -9.63 -0.84
C PHE A 177 8.53 -8.60 -1.41
N VAL A 178 8.87 -7.55 -0.68
CA VAL A 178 9.73 -6.47 -1.22
C VAL A 178 11.17 -6.92 -1.50
N HIS A 179 11.62 -8.01 -0.90
CA HIS A 179 12.93 -8.63 -1.17
C HIS A 179 12.84 -9.84 -2.13
N SER A 180 11.66 -10.16 -2.65
CA SER A 180 11.47 -11.33 -3.51
C SER A 180 12.01 -11.10 -4.92
N PRO A 181 12.40 -12.17 -5.65
CA PRO A 181 12.75 -12.08 -7.06
C PRO A 181 11.66 -11.44 -7.92
N ALA A 182 10.38 -11.70 -7.59
CA ALA A 182 9.25 -11.10 -8.29
C ALA A 182 9.26 -9.57 -8.17
N TYR A 183 9.49 -9.03 -6.97
CA TYR A 183 9.57 -7.58 -6.76
C TYR A 183 10.76 -6.97 -7.54
N CYS A 184 11.95 -7.55 -7.40
CA CYS A 184 13.16 -7.07 -8.08
C CYS A 184 13.05 -7.11 -9.62
N ALA A 185 12.27 -8.04 -10.16
CA ALA A 185 12.01 -8.11 -11.60
C ALA A 185 11.09 -6.97 -12.12
N HIS A 186 10.26 -6.38 -11.26
CA HIS A 186 9.25 -5.39 -11.66
C HIS A 186 9.56 -3.97 -11.17
N PHE A 187 10.32 -3.82 -10.08
CA PHE A 187 10.59 -2.53 -9.45
C PHE A 187 12.07 -2.36 -9.14
N ARG A 188 12.58 -1.16 -9.43
CA ARG A 188 13.99 -0.80 -9.19
C ARG A 188 14.22 -0.15 -7.83
N LYS A 189 13.16 0.35 -7.19
CA LYS A 189 13.22 1.07 -5.92
C LYS A 189 12.19 0.50 -4.95
N PRO A 190 12.42 0.59 -3.63
CA PRO A 190 11.45 0.22 -2.62
C PRO A 190 10.16 1.06 -2.74
N PRO A 191 9.02 0.55 -2.25
CA PRO A 191 7.76 1.26 -2.36
C PRO A 191 7.71 2.43 -1.36
N VAL A 192 6.92 3.44 -1.70
CA VAL A 192 6.50 4.49 -0.76
C VAL A 192 4.99 4.43 -0.65
N ILE A 193 4.49 4.24 0.57
CA ILE A 193 3.06 4.25 0.86
C ILE A 193 2.73 5.64 1.38
N CYS A 194 1.85 6.34 0.68
CA CYS A 194 1.42 7.68 1.07
C CYS A 194 -0.09 7.67 1.38
N ILE A 195 -0.46 8.06 2.60
CA ILE A 195 -1.87 8.05 3.06
C ILE A 195 -2.19 9.27 3.92
N SER A 196 -3.47 9.39 4.30
CA SER A 196 -3.94 10.40 5.23
C SER A 196 -3.21 10.34 6.58
N VAL A 197 -2.99 11.50 7.19
CA VAL A 197 -2.68 11.60 8.63
C VAL A 197 -3.82 11.06 9.50
N SER A 198 -3.47 10.59 10.71
CA SER A 198 -4.42 10.04 11.67
C SER A 198 -5.17 11.13 12.43
N THR A 199 -6.49 10.99 12.58
CA THR A 199 -7.34 11.88 13.39
C THR A 199 -7.15 11.71 14.89
N SER A 200 -6.44 10.67 15.33
CA SER A 200 -6.13 10.42 16.75
C SER A 200 -4.87 11.14 17.24
N ARG A 201 -4.18 11.88 16.36
CA ARG A 201 -2.89 12.53 16.65
C ARG A 201 -2.92 14.02 16.41
N THR A 202 -1.99 14.71 17.08
CA THR A 202 -1.70 16.12 16.87
C THR A 202 -0.38 16.25 16.14
N TYR A 203 -0.32 17.12 15.14
CA TYR A 203 0.83 17.34 14.30
C TYR A 203 1.37 18.75 14.50
N HIS A 204 2.66 18.86 14.76
CA HIS A 204 3.34 20.14 14.95
C HIS A 204 4.30 20.39 13.78
N ARG A 205 4.14 21.52 13.13
CA ARG A 205 5.03 21.97 12.06
C ARG A 205 6.46 22.06 12.58
N THR A 206 7.41 21.52 11.82
CA THR A 206 8.84 21.66 12.11
C THR A 206 9.45 22.80 11.29
N GLY A 207 10.75 23.07 11.50
CA GLY A 207 11.50 24.02 10.68
C GLY A 207 11.94 23.48 9.31
N ASN A 208 11.81 22.17 9.07
CA ASN A 208 12.28 21.55 7.84
C ASN A 208 11.32 21.78 6.67
N ARG A 209 11.86 22.12 5.51
CA ARG A 209 11.12 22.37 4.28
C ARG A 209 11.82 21.76 3.08
N HIS A 210 11.20 20.75 2.49
CA HIS A 210 11.65 20.12 1.26
C HIS A 210 11.01 20.82 0.05
N PRO A 211 11.71 20.99 -1.09
CA PRO A 211 11.16 21.70 -2.27
C PRO A 211 9.91 21.03 -2.86
N ILE A 212 9.87 19.69 -2.89
CA ILE A 212 8.73 18.92 -3.43
C ILE A 212 7.72 18.53 -2.34
N LEU A 213 8.16 17.79 -1.31
CA LEU A 213 7.30 17.37 -0.20
C LEU A 213 6.75 18.53 0.66
N GLY A 214 7.38 19.71 0.63
CA GLY A 214 6.91 20.89 1.34
C GLY A 214 7.32 20.91 2.81
N ILE A 215 6.42 21.39 3.67
CA ILE A 215 6.71 21.64 5.09
C ILE A 215 6.54 20.35 5.89
N GLU A 216 7.53 20.01 6.71
CA GLU A 216 7.44 18.83 7.57
C GLU A 216 6.62 19.10 8.84
N TYR A 217 5.89 18.07 9.26
CA TYR A 217 5.17 17.99 10.51
C TYR A 217 5.65 16.78 11.31
N ARG A 218 5.62 16.91 12.64
CA ARG A 218 5.89 15.82 13.58
C ARG A 218 4.67 15.56 14.45
N GLN A 219 4.26 14.30 14.52
CA GLN A 219 3.21 13.78 15.38
C GLN A 219 3.62 13.82 16.86
N ASP A 220 2.64 13.99 17.74
CA ASP A 220 2.79 13.88 19.20
C ASP A 220 3.12 12.45 19.67
N ALA A 221 2.52 11.46 19.02
CA ALA A 221 2.80 10.04 19.24
C ALA A 221 2.48 9.21 17.98
N PHE A 222 3.06 8.01 17.88
CA PHE A 222 2.70 7.06 16.81
C PHE A 222 1.26 6.57 16.95
N SER A 223 0.48 6.68 15.88
CA SER A 223 -0.84 6.06 15.75
C SER A 223 -0.73 4.54 15.60
N LEU A 224 -1.86 3.84 15.73
CA LEU A 224 -1.92 2.39 15.48
C LEU A 224 -1.49 2.04 14.05
N THR A 225 -1.85 2.89 13.08
CA THR A 225 -1.42 2.71 11.69
C THR A 225 0.09 2.84 11.55
N ASP A 226 0.71 3.78 12.27
CA ASP A 226 2.16 3.94 12.21
C ASP A 226 2.89 2.72 12.78
N GLN A 227 2.45 2.24 13.95
CA GLN A 227 3.00 1.04 14.59
C GLN A 227 2.80 -0.20 13.70
N TYR A 228 1.68 -0.28 12.99
CA TYR A 228 1.39 -1.38 12.07
C TYR A 228 2.32 -1.37 10.85
N PHE A 229 2.56 -0.20 10.24
CA PHE A 229 3.52 -0.08 9.13
C PHE A 229 4.97 -0.24 9.59
N GLU A 230 5.30 0.07 10.85
CA GLU A 230 6.62 -0.23 11.43
C GLU A 230 6.91 -1.74 11.41
N LYS A 231 5.91 -2.62 11.61
CA LYS A 231 6.08 -4.09 11.47
C LYS A 231 6.51 -4.51 10.06
N MET A 232 6.17 -3.72 9.05
CA MET A 232 6.63 -3.88 7.66
C MET A 232 8.07 -3.42 7.44
N GLY A 233 8.72 -2.86 8.46
CA GLY A 233 10.06 -2.27 8.38
C GLY A 233 10.07 -0.83 7.85
N LEU A 234 8.92 -0.17 7.79
CA LEU A 234 8.78 1.17 7.24
C LEU A 234 8.94 2.24 8.31
N GLN A 235 9.65 3.31 7.96
CA GLN A 235 9.69 4.55 8.72
C GLN A 235 8.55 5.46 8.24
N VAL A 236 8.15 6.46 9.05
CA VAL A 236 7.14 7.45 8.66
C VAL A 236 7.61 8.87 8.86
N ARG A 237 7.31 9.74 7.88
CA ARG A 237 7.44 11.19 7.98
C ARG A 237 6.19 11.87 7.42
N TYR A 238 5.90 13.07 7.89
CA TYR A 238 4.69 13.80 7.51
C TYR A 238 5.07 15.10 6.86
N PHE A 239 4.57 15.31 5.65
CA PHE A 239 4.87 16.50 4.88
C PHE A 239 3.59 17.08 4.29
N MET A 240 3.47 18.40 4.34
CA MET A 240 2.43 19.15 3.65
C MET A 240 3.01 19.74 2.37
N PRO A 241 2.70 19.17 1.19
CA PRO A 241 3.20 19.66 -0.08
C PRO A 241 2.81 21.12 -0.34
N PRO A 242 3.57 21.83 -1.20
CA PRO A 242 3.21 23.19 -1.60
C PRO A 242 1.77 23.25 -2.12
N ASN A 243 1.00 24.24 -1.65
CA ASN A 243 -0.42 24.45 -2.00
C ASN A 243 -1.39 23.32 -1.59
N SER A 244 -0.94 22.36 -0.77
CA SER A 244 -1.85 21.47 -0.06
C SER A 244 -2.36 22.11 1.22
N VAL A 245 -3.49 21.61 1.73
CA VAL A 245 -4.14 22.12 2.95
C VAL A 245 -3.89 21.27 4.19
N ALA A 246 -3.32 20.06 4.05
CA ALA A 246 -3.01 19.17 5.16
C ALA A 246 -1.76 18.31 4.86
N PRO A 247 -1.01 17.88 5.90
CA PRO A 247 0.09 16.95 5.73
C PRO A 247 -0.36 15.55 5.29
N LEU A 248 0.45 14.88 4.50
CA LEU A 248 0.35 13.47 4.14
C LEU A 248 1.38 12.67 4.94
N ALA A 249 1.05 11.42 5.28
CA ALA A 249 1.98 10.48 5.89
C ALA A 249 2.68 9.68 4.80
N PHE A 250 4.01 9.69 4.80
CA PHE A 250 4.85 8.93 3.87
C PHE A 250 5.56 7.82 4.63
N TYR A 251 5.24 6.57 4.30
CA TYR A 251 5.89 5.38 4.83
C TYR A 251 6.87 4.82 3.81
N PHE A 252 8.12 4.62 4.21
CA PHE A 252 9.22 4.33 3.29
C PHE A 252 10.33 3.49 3.95
N PHE A 253 11.16 2.89 3.11
CA PHE A 253 12.46 2.36 3.47
C PHE A 253 13.56 3.37 3.12
N GLY A 254 14.70 3.32 3.81
CA GLY A 254 15.88 4.13 3.44
C GLY A 254 15.68 5.63 3.69
N ASP A 255 16.08 6.46 2.73
CA ASP A 255 15.99 7.91 2.81
C ASP A 255 14.99 8.48 1.79
N LEU A 256 13.78 8.82 2.27
CA LEU A 256 12.74 9.45 1.46
C LEU A 256 13.22 10.71 0.70
N LEU A 257 14.13 11.49 1.28
CA LEU A 257 14.55 12.78 0.72
C LEU A 257 15.64 12.65 -0.34
N GLY A 258 16.46 11.59 -0.26
CA GLY A 258 17.62 11.38 -1.13
C GLY A 258 17.42 10.31 -2.21
N ASP A 259 16.63 9.27 -1.93
CA ASP A 259 16.57 8.07 -2.78
C ASP A 259 15.62 8.22 -4.00
N TYR A 260 14.80 9.27 -4.01
CA TYR A 260 13.76 9.51 -5.02
C TYR A 260 13.93 10.87 -5.71
N THR A 261 13.72 10.88 -7.01
CA THR A 261 13.76 12.09 -7.84
C THR A 261 12.54 12.97 -7.60
N ASN A 262 12.63 14.24 -8.02
CA ASN A 262 11.53 15.19 -7.90
C ASN A 262 10.25 14.69 -8.58
N LEU A 263 10.33 14.13 -9.80
CA LEU A 263 9.15 13.65 -10.52
C LEU A 263 8.54 12.38 -9.89
N GLU A 264 9.36 11.51 -9.31
CA GLU A 264 8.88 10.34 -8.55
C GLU A 264 8.06 10.76 -7.31
N LEU A 265 8.55 11.74 -6.55
CA LEU A 265 7.84 12.30 -5.40
C LEU A 265 6.58 13.07 -5.83
N ILE A 266 6.65 13.85 -6.92
CA ILE A 266 5.49 14.56 -7.47
C ILE A 266 4.41 13.59 -7.92
N GLY A 267 4.74 12.53 -8.66
CA GLY A 267 3.77 11.52 -9.08
C GLY A 267 3.06 10.86 -7.89
N THR A 268 3.79 10.62 -6.80
CA THR A 268 3.24 10.10 -5.54
C THR A 268 2.26 11.10 -4.90
N ILE A 269 2.67 12.36 -4.75
CA ILE A 269 1.82 13.42 -4.17
C ILE A 269 0.58 13.64 -5.03
N ALA A 270 0.74 13.81 -6.34
CA ALA A 270 -0.35 14.09 -7.27
C ALA A 270 -1.42 12.99 -7.24
N THR A 271 -0.97 11.73 -7.23
CA THR A 271 -1.86 10.57 -7.10
C THR A 271 -2.55 10.57 -5.74
N MET A 272 -1.78 10.57 -4.65
CA MET A 272 -2.33 10.32 -3.33
C MET A 272 -3.12 11.49 -2.75
N GLU A 273 -2.71 12.73 -3.00
CA GLU A 273 -3.48 13.91 -2.59
C GLU A 273 -4.84 13.96 -3.30
N THR A 274 -4.90 13.60 -4.59
CA THR A 274 -6.17 13.51 -5.32
C THR A 274 -7.08 12.47 -4.69
N PHE A 275 -6.58 11.27 -4.42
CA PHE A 275 -7.36 10.25 -3.72
C PHE A 275 -7.78 10.71 -2.32
N GLN A 276 -6.92 11.39 -1.57
CA GLN A 276 -7.30 11.89 -0.25
C GLN A 276 -8.34 13.02 -0.31
N LYS A 277 -8.33 13.88 -1.34
CA LYS A 277 -9.39 14.87 -1.59
C LYS A 277 -10.74 14.22 -1.87
N ILE A 278 -10.75 13.06 -2.50
CA ILE A 278 -11.97 12.28 -2.76
C ILE A 278 -12.41 11.53 -1.49
N TYR A 279 -11.48 10.88 -0.80
CA TYR A 279 -11.78 10.01 0.33
C TYR A 279 -12.07 10.77 1.63
N ARG A 280 -11.36 11.87 1.86
CA ARG A 280 -11.36 12.66 3.11
C ARG A 280 -11.29 14.17 2.80
N PRO A 281 -12.23 14.73 2.00
CA PRO A 281 -12.28 16.16 1.71
C PRO A 281 -12.30 17.04 2.96
N GLU A 282 -12.83 16.57 4.10
CA GLU A 282 -12.82 17.29 5.38
C GLU A 282 -11.40 17.63 5.87
N ILE A 283 -10.40 16.89 5.42
CA ILE A 283 -8.99 17.08 5.75
C ILE A 283 -8.24 17.67 4.56
N TYR A 284 -8.39 17.09 3.37
CA TYR A 284 -7.53 17.39 2.20
C TYR A 284 -8.14 18.34 1.18
N ASN A 285 -9.43 18.66 1.33
CA ASN A 285 -10.11 19.69 0.55
C ASN A 285 -10.82 20.71 1.46
N ALA A 286 -10.29 20.89 2.68
CA ALA A 286 -10.71 21.91 3.61
C ALA A 286 -10.39 23.31 3.06
N ASN A 287 -11.21 24.30 3.39
CA ASN A 287 -11.02 25.67 2.92
C ASN A 287 -9.96 26.44 3.75
N ALA A 288 -9.48 25.83 4.84
CA ALA A 288 -8.39 26.33 5.66
C ALA A 288 -7.21 25.34 5.69
N ALA A 289 -6.00 25.87 5.49
CA ALA A 289 -4.79 25.07 5.57
C ALA A 289 -4.37 24.78 7.03
N ALA A 290 -3.69 23.66 7.23
CA ALA A 290 -3.09 23.27 8.50
C ALA A 290 -2.14 24.36 9.03
N GLY A 291 -2.39 24.80 10.26
CA GLY A 291 -1.54 25.75 10.98
C GLY A 291 -0.32 25.10 11.65
N PRO A 292 0.47 25.86 12.43
CA PRO A 292 1.65 25.35 13.13
C PRO A 292 1.39 24.16 14.05
N THR A 293 0.18 24.07 14.61
CA THR A 293 -0.34 22.88 15.29
C THR A 293 -1.63 22.49 14.60
N TYR A 294 -1.73 21.22 14.21
CA TYR A 294 -2.82 20.71 13.39
C TYR A 294 -3.37 19.41 13.96
N ARG A 295 -4.69 19.35 14.12
CA ARG A 295 -5.41 18.14 14.52
C ARG A 295 -6.46 17.82 13.45
N PRO A 296 -6.22 16.82 12.58
CA PRO A 296 -7.16 16.49 11.50
C PRO A 296 -8.48 15.98 12.08
N SER A 297 -9.60 16.29 11.41
CA SER A 297 -10.93 15.90 11.84
C SER A 297 -11.84 15.60 10.66
N LEU A 298 -12.47 14.42 10.66
CA LEU A 298 -13.51 14.04 9.68
C LEU A 298 -14.88 14.68 10.00
N LYS A 299 -14.97 15.48 11.06
CA LYS A 299 -16.17 16.25 11.42
C LYS A 299 -16.03 17.73 11.03
N HIS A 300 -14.94 18.12 10.37
CA HIS A 300 -14.76 19.48 9.88
C HIS A 300 -15.77 19.76 8.77
N GLN A 301 -16.49 20.88 8.86
CA GLN A 301 -17.58 21.20 7.95
C GLN A 301 -17.20 22.20 6.85
N ASP A 302 -16.11 22.95 7.05
CA ASP A 302 -15.66 23.97 6.09
C ASP A 302 -14.72 23.36 5.04
N TYR A 303 -15.31 22.59 4.13
CA TYR A 303 -14.59 21.94 3.04
C TYR A 303 -15.39 21.96 1.74
N SER A 304 -14.70 21.74 0.64
CA SER A 304 -15.31 21.61 -0.68
C SER A 304 -15.42 20.13 -1.08
N SER A 305 -16.56 19.70 -1.63
CA SER A 305 -16.69 18.35 -2.19
C SER A 305 -16.17 18.31 -3.63
N THR A 306 -15.59 17.17 -4.04
CA THR A 306 -15.29 16.91 -5.46
C THR A 306 -16.57 16.58 -6.23
N GLN A 307 -16.56 16.76 -7.55
CA GLN A 307 -17.65 16.26 -8.43
C GLN A 307 -17.61 14.74 -8.67
N ILE A 308 -16.64 14.06 -8.05
CA ILE A 308 -16.45 12.62 -8.10
C ILE A 308 -17.27 11.98 -6.98
N VAL A 309 -18.12 11.00 -7.34
CA VAL A 309 -18.94 10.27 -6.37
C VAL A 309 -18.13 9.12 -5.78
N TYR A 310 -18.03 9.06 -4.45
CA TYR A 310 -17.34 8.01 -3.71
C TYR A 310 -18.18 7.54 -2.53
N ASP A 311 -18.47 6.24 -2.45
CA ASP A 311 -19.28 5.65 -1.39
C ASP A 311 -18.38 5.07 -0.28
N ARG A 312 -18.29 5.80 0.84
CA ARG A 312 -17.53 5.38 2.03
C ARG A 312 -18.15 4.18 2.76
N GLN A 313 -19.48 4.05 2.70
CA GLN A 313 -20.18 2.95 3.36
C GLN A 313 -19.92 1.66 2.60
N GLU A 314 -20.04 1.69 1.28
CA GLU A 314 -19.63 0.57 0.42
C GLU A 314 -18.16 0.23 0.67
N ARG A 315 -17.24 1.21 0.69
CA ARG A 315 -15.82 0.93 0.98
C ARG A 315 -15.62 0.19 2.32
N SER A 316 -16.32 0.63 3.37
CA SER A 316 -16.23 0.03 4.70
C SER A 316 -16.74 -1.42 4.70
N GLN A 317 -17.85 -1.69 3.99
CA GLN A 317 -18.36 -3.05 3.81
C GLN A 317 -17.39 -3.93 3.03
N LEU A 318 -16.77 -3.39 1.98
CA LEU A 318 -15.78 -4.11 1.18
C LEU A 318 -14.54 -4.52 2.00
N ALA A 319 -14.08 -3.68 2.93
CA ALA A 319 -12.98 -4.02 3.83
C ALA A 319 -13.34 -5.21 4.74
N VAL A 320 -14.56 -5.23 5.29
CA VAL A 320 -15.05 -6.36 6.11
C VAL A 320 -15.18 -7.63 5.27
N THR A 321 -15.75 -7.54 4.06
CA THR A 321 -15.86 -8.68 3.13
C THR A 321 -14.49 -9.25 2.77
N GLN A 322 -13.53 -8.37 2.46
CA GLN A 322 -12.15 -8.77 2.17
C GLN A 322 -11.47 -9.41 3.39
N GLY A 323 -11.69 -8.87 4.58
CA GLY A 323 -11.16 -9.43 5.82
C GLY A 323 -11.71 -10.83 6.10
N LYS A 324 -13.02 -11.06 5.93
CA LYS A 324 -13.64 -12.38 6.10
C LYS A 324 -13.18 -13.38 5.05
N PHE A 325 -13.05 -12.95 3.79
CA PHE A 325 -12.47 -13.78 2.73
C PHE A 325 -11.04 -14.21 3.09
N THR A 326 -10.23 -13.28 3.59
CA THR A 326 -8.87 -13.58 4.05
C THR A 326 -8.87 -14.54 5.23
N GLU A 327 -9.80 -14.37 6.17
CA GLU A 327 -9.95 -15.30 7.28
C GLU A 327 -10.24 -16.74 6.79
N GLU A 328 -11.21 -16.89 5.88
CA GLU A 328 -11.71 -18.18 5.40
C GLU A 328 -10.72 -18.89 4.46
N HIS A 329 -10.11 -18.16 3.53
CA HIS A 329 -9.30 -18.74 2.46
C HIS A 329 -7.80 -18.69 2.73
N PHE A 330 -7.35 -17.97 3.75
CA PHE A 330 -5.93 -17.80 4.04
C PHE A 330 -5.58 -18.08 5.50
N ILE A 331 -6.16 -17.34 6.45
CA ILE A 331 -5.77 -17.44 7.86
C ILE A 331 -6.18 -18.79 8.46
N ARG A 332 -7.42 -19.25 8.30
CA ARG A 332 -7.88 -20.54 8.83
C ARG A 332 -7.18 -21.75 8.18
N PRO A 333 -7.11 -21.87 6.84
CA PRO A 333 -6.53 -23.07 6.21
C PRO A 333 -5.01 -23.16 6.38
N TYR A 334 -4.30 -22.03 6.46
CA TYR A 334 -2.84 -22.02 6.51
C TYR A 334 -2.26 -21.47 7.82
N GLY A 335 -3.07 -21.15 8.83
CA GLY A 335 -2.63 -20.47 10.05
C GLY A 335 -1.44 -21.12 10.75
N ASN A 336 -1.45 -22.44 10.93
CA ASN A 336 -0.33 -23.16 11.53
C ASN A 336 0.96 -23.06 10.70
N LEU A 337 0.84 -23.16 9.37
CA LEU A 337 1.96 -23.03 8.44
C LEU A 337 2.51 -21.60 8.45
N LEU A 338 1.62 -20.61 8.40
CA LEU A 338 1.98 -19.19 8.44
C LEU A 338 2.65 -18.81 9.75
N ALA A 339 2.18 -19.35 10.89
CA ALA A 339 2.81 -19.15 12.19
C ALA A 339 4.21 -19.78 12.26
N GLN A 340 4.37 -21.01 11.75
CA GLN A 340 5.68 -21.67 11.67
C GLN A 340 6.65 -20.90 10.75
N TRP A 341 6.17 -20.47 9.58
CA TRP A 341 6.94 -19.66 8.64
C TRP A 341 7.33 -18.32 9.26
N ALA A 342 6.39 -17.63 9.90
CA ALA A 342 6.66 -16.35 10.57
C ALA A 342 7.67 -16.50 11.72
N SER A 343 7.67 -17.64 12.42
CA SER A 343 8.62 -17.92 13.49
C SER A 343 10.02 -18.23 12.96
N SER A 344 10.14 -18.91 11.81
CA SER A 344 11.44 -19.19 11.17
C SER A 344 12.06 -17.97 10.47
N HIS A 345 11.25 -16.95 10.19
CA HIS A 345 11.66 -15.65 9.66
C HIS A 345 11.65 -14.56 10.74
N ALA A 346 11.70 -14.95 12.02
CA ALA A 346 12.02 -14.03 13.09
C ALA A 346 13.43 -13.47 12.84
N SER A 347 13.50 -12.16 12.62
CA SER A 347 14.75 -11.42 12.51
C SER A 347 15.31 -11.15 13.90
#